data_AF-A0A526Z6M9-F1
#
_entry.id   AF-A0A526Z6M9-F1
#
_cell.length_a   1.000
_cell.length_b   1.000
_cell.length_c   1.000
_cell.angle_alpha   90.00
_cell.angle_beta   90.00
_cell.angle_gamma   90.00
#
_symmetry.space_group_name_H-M   'P 1'
#
loop_
_entity.id
_entity.type
_entity.pdbx_description
1 polymer ?
#
loop_
_entity_poly.entity_id
_entity_poly.type
_entity_poly.pdbx_seq_one_letter_code
_entity_poly.pdbx_strand_id
1 'polypeptide(L)'
;DFVRRFGVAFGIAEPRAPQVDKRLHKERPASGGQAPVVSAEELAGLPDGAMVADGGNAYAMRGGKALHWSFAGYGDRVGGGDPVGFGGFAGHPIRLLTPATTVSVLRQGYQPVWHPSAET
;
A
#
# COMPACT_ATOMS: atom_id res chain seq x y z
N ASP A 1 -6.32 -6.40 -15.77
CA ASP A 1 -5.26 -7.09 -15.00
C ASP A 1 -5.63 -7.33 -13.54
N PHE A 2 -5.97 -6.28 -12.77
CA PHE A 2 -6.31 -6.39 -11.34
C PHE A 2 -7.34 -7.48 -11.00
N VAL A 3 -8.52 -7.48 -11.65
CA VAL A 3 -9.60 -8.45 -11.39
C VAL A 3 -9.15 -9.90 -11.62
N ARG A 4 -8.31 -10.14 -12.64
CA ARG A 4 -7.75 -11.47 -12.90
C ARG A 4 -6.84 -11.92 -11.74
N ARG A 5 -5.93 -11.05 -11.28
CA ARG A 5 -5.03 -11.34 -10.15
C ARG A 5 -5.76 -11.47 -8.82
N PHE A 6 -6.87 -10.74 -8.66
CA PHE A 6 -7.81 -10.95 -7.56
C PHE A 6 -8.41 -12.37 -7.60
N GLY A 7 -8.80 -12.87 -8.77
CA GLY A 7 -9.25 -14.25 -8.92
C GLY A 7 -8.21 -15.25 -8.42
N VAL A 8 -6.95 -15.07 -8.83
CA VAL A 8 -5.83 -15.91 -8.38
C VAL A 8 -5.63 -15.81 -6.86
N ALA A 9 -5.57 -14.59 -6.31
CA ALA A 9 -5.33 -14.36 -4.88
C ALA A 9 -6.37 -15.01 -3.97
N PHE A 10 -7.59 -15.22 -4.46
CA PHE A 10 -8.73 -15.68 -3.66
C PHE A 10 -9.39 -16.95 -4.19
N GLY A 11 -8.77 -17.65 -5.13
CA GLY A 11 -9.28 -18.92 -5.67
C GLY A 11 -10.62 -18.81 -6.40
N ILE A 12 -10.87 -17.69 -7.09
CA ILE A 12 -12.12 -17.45 -7.83
C ILE A 12 -11.83 -17.64 -9.32
N ALA A 13 -12.45 -18.66 -9.94
CA ALA A 13 -12.25 -19.00 -11.35
C ALA A 13 -12.72 -17.88 -12.30
N GLU A 14 -13.87 -17.28 -12.01
CA GLU A 14 -14.45 -16.18 -12.79
C GLU A 14 -14.62 -14.91 -11.92
N PRO A 15 -13.53 -14.19 -11.63
CA PRO A 15 -13.59 -12.99 -10.80
C PRO A 15 -14.31 -11.85 -11.54
N ARG A 16 -15.14 -11.09 -10.82
CA ARG A 16 -15.89 -9.94 -11.36
C ARG A 16 -15.69 -8.70 -10.50
N ALA A 17 -15.74 -7.53 -11.12
CA ALA A 17 -15.57 -6.24 -10.43
C ALA A 17 -16.48 -6.07 -9.19
N PRO A 18 -17.78 -6.44 -9.21
CA PRO A 18 -18.64 -6.34 -8.02
C PRO A 18 -18.15 -7.16 -6.81
N GLN A 19 -17.42 -8.26 -7.02
CA GLN A 19 -16.82 -9.03 -5.92
C GLN A 19 -15.65 -8.28 -5.27
N VAL A 20 -14.84 -7.62 -6.09
CA VAL A 20 -13.74 -6.75 -5.65
C VAL A 20 -14.32 -5.58 -4.85
N ASP A 21 -15.29 -4.86 -5.43
CA ASP A 21 -15.91 -3.69 -4.83
C ASP A 21 -16.54 -4.01 -3.47
N LYS A 22 -17.23 -5.14 -3.37
CA LYS A 22 -17.83 -5.60 -2.11
C LYS A 22 -16.79 -5.82 -1.00
N ARG A 23 -15.60 -6.31 -1.33
CA ARG A 23 -14.51 -6.47 -0.34
C ARG A 23 -13.87 -5.14 0.02
N LEU A 24 -13.51 -4.35 -1.00
CA LEU A 24 -12.93 -3.02 -0.79
C LEU A 24 -13.86 -2.11 0.03
N HIS A 25 -15.17 -2.21 -0.18
CA HIS A 25 -16.16 -1.48 0.61
C HIS A 25 -16.07 -1.82 2.10
N LYS A 26 -15.95 -3.11 2.46
CA LYS A 26 -15.82 -3.54 3.87
C LYS A 26 -14.50 -3.11 4.51
N GLU A 27 -13.45 -3.03 3.72
CA GLU A 27 -12.11 -2.65 4.18
C GLU A 27 -11.94 -1.12 4.30
N ARG A 28 -12.89 -0.35 3.78
CA ARG A 28 -12.83 1.12 3.78
C ARG A 28 -13.12 1.69 5.16
N PRO A 29 -12.29 2.61 5.69
CA PRO A 29 -12.55 3.28 6.96
C PRO A 29 -13.91 3.99 7.03
N ALA A 30 -14.29 4.69 5.96
CA ALA A 30 -15.58 5.37 5.86
C ALA A 30 -16.79 4.43 5.91
N SER A 31 -16.58 3.12 5.75
CA SER A 31 -17.61 2.07 5.82
C SER A 31 -17.49 1.24 7.11
N GLY A 32 -16.72 1.72 8.10
CA GLY A 32 -16.47 1.03 9.36
C GLY A 32 -15.31 0.03 9.33
N GLY A 33 -14.56 -0.04 8.22
CA GLY A 33 -13.34 -0.84 8.15
C GLY A 33 -12.24 -0.28 9.05
N GLN A 34 -11.39 -1.15 9.59
CA GLN A 34 -10.27 -0.72 10.41
C GLN A 34 -8.95 -1.00 9.69
N ALA A 35 -8.20 0.08 9.43
CA ALA A 35 -6.84 -0.03 8.92
C ALA A 35 -5.97 -0.77 9.94
N PRO A 36 -5.35 -1.90 9.58
CA PRO A 36 -4.51 -2.63 10.52
C PRO A 36 -3.26 -1.81 10.85
N VAL A 37 -2.79 -1.97 12.08
CA VAL A 37 -1.48 -1.46 12.49
C VAL A 37 -0.44 -2.51 12.11
N VAL A 38 0.67 -2.09 11.51
CA VAL A 38 1.77 -2.94 11.07
C VAL A 38 3.06 -2.56 11.80
N SER A 39 3.88 -3.55 12.12
CA SER A 39 5.20 -3.34 12.70
C SER A 39 6.23 -2.93 11.64
N ALA A 40 7.39 -2.44 12.07
CA ALA A 40 8.50 -2.12 11.17
C ALA A 40 9.00 -3.35 10.39
N GLU A 41 8.94 -4.54 11.00
CA GLU A 41 9.28 -5.82 10.35
C GLU A 41 8.24 -6.21 9.30
N GLU A 42 6.95 -5.97 9.58
CA GLU A 42 5.87 -6.23 8.63
C GLU A 42 5.94 -5.30 7.41
N LEU A 43 6.42 -4.05 7.58
CA LEU A 43 6.67 -3.13 6.47
C LEU A 43 7.63 -3.70 5.43
N ALA A 44 8.71 -4.35 5.88
CA ALA A 44 9.68 -4.96 4.98
C ALA A 44 9.10 -6.10 4.13
N GLY A 45 8.01 -6.72 4.61
CA GLY A 45 7.29 -7.76 3.88
C GLY A 45 6.18 -7.24 2.96
N LEU A 46 5.88 -5.94 2.96
CA LEU A 46 4.83 -5.37 2.12
C LEU A 46 5.26 -5.32 0.64
N PRO A 47 4.34 -5.60 -0.30
CA PRO A 47 4.65 -5.50 -1.72
C PRO A 47 4.77 -4.04 -2.16
N ASP A 48 5.55 -3.81 -3.21
CA ASP A 48 5.59 -2.52 -3.90
C ASP A 48 4.18 -2.05 -4.26
N GLY A 49 3.90 -0.77 -4.02
CA GLY A 49 2.59 -0.16 -4.23
C GLY A 49 1.67 -0.17 -2.99
N ALA A 50 2.05 -0.87 -1.92
CA ALA A 50 1.38 -0.71 -0.64
C ALA A 50 1.68 0.68 -0.06
N MET A 51 0.70 1.31 0.58
CA MET A 51 0.83 2.59 1.26
C MET A 51 0.54 2.45 2.74
N VAL A 52 1.33 3.15 3.54
CA VAL A 52 1.22 3.19 5.01
C VAL A 52 1.21 4.63 5.50
N ALA A 53 0.72 4.83 6.73
CA ALA A 53 0.76 6.12 7.41
C ALA A 53 1.53 6.02 8.72
N ASP A 54 2.39 7.01 8.96
CA ASP A 54 2.99 7.31 10.25
C ASP A 54 2.49 8.69 10.70
N GLY A 55 1.59 8.71 11.68
CA GLY A 55 0.90 9.92 12.10
C GLY A 55 0.17 10.61 10.93
N GLY A 56 0.60 11.83 10.59
CA GLY A 56 0.05 12.61 9.48
C GLY A 56 0.75 12.39 8.14
N ASN A 57 1.82 11.61 8.11
CA ASN A 57 2.60 11.34 6.89
C ASN A 57 2.17 10.04 6.25
N ALA A 58 2.16 9.99 4.92
CA ALA A 58 1.91 8.78 4.15
C ALA A 58 3.16 8.39 3.36
N TYR A 59 3.37 7.09 3.21
CA TYR A 59 4.53 6.54 2.52
C TYR A 59 4.11 5.40 1.59
N ALA A 60 4.69 5.33 0.40
CA ALA A 60 4.49 4.23 -0.55
C ALA A 60 5.70 3.30 -0.53
N MET A 61 5.45 1.99 -0.46
CA MET A 61 6.49 0.97 -0.51
C MET A 61 6.96 0.81 -1.94
N ARG A 62 8.27 0.91 -2.15
CA ARG A 62 8.90 0.68 -3.46
C ARG A 62 10.34 0.24 -3.28
N GLY A 63 10.73 -0.89 -3.88
CA GLY A 63 12.12 -1.36 -3.92
C GLY A 63 12.77 -1.50 -2.53
N GLY A 64 12.01 -1.94 -1.52
CA GLY A 64 12.51 -2.09 -0.14
C GLY A 64 12.70 -0.77 0.62
N LYS A 65 12.08 0.33 0.16
CA LYS A 65 12.09 1.64 0.82
C LYS A 65 10.67 2.17 0.99
N ALA A 66 10.50 3.08 1.94
CA ALA A 66 9.29 3.86 2.11
C ALA A 66 9.48 5.27 1.51
N LEU A 67 8.79 5.54 0.40
CA LEU A 67 8.80 6.84 -0.27
C LEU A 67 7.74 7.75 0.34
N HIS A 68 8.13 8.87 0.94
CA HIS A 68 7.17 9.86 1.46
C HIS A 68 6.28 10.38 0.34
N TRP A 69 5.00 10.50 0.61
CA TRP A 69 4.01 11.08 -0.30
C TRP A 69 3.70 12.51 0.12
N SER A 70 3.70 13.42 -0.86
CA SER A 70 3.16 14.76 -0.71
C SER A 70 2.43 15.19 -1.99
N PHE A 71 1.77 16.34 -1.93
CA PHE A 71 1.06 16.89 -3.09
C PHE A 71 1.95 17.17 -4.31
N ALA A 72 3.26 17.37 -4.11
CA ALA A 72 4.18 17.63 -5.21
C ALA A 72 4.87 16.35 -5.72
N GLY A 73 4.54 15.16 -5.17
CA GLY A 73 5.06 13.86 -5.62
C GLY A 73 5.54 12.95 -4.49
N TYR A 74 6.36 11.97 -4.88
CA TYR A 74 6.95 10.96 -4.00
C TYR A 74 8.44 11.20 -3.79
N GLY A 75 8.93 10.91 -2.58
CA GLY A 75 10.35 10.92 -2.23
C GLY A 75 10.99 12.31 -2.09
N ASP A 76 12.32 12.30 -2.04
CA ASP A 76 13.19 13.38 -1.55
C ASP A 76 13.05 14.70 -2.31
N ARG A 77 12.74 14.61 -3.60
CA ARG A 77 12.73 15.75 -4.54
C ARG A 77 11.60 16.75 -4.27
N VAL A 78 10.75 16.45 -3.27
CA VAL A 78 9.48 17.12 -3.03
C VAL A 78 9.41 17.77 -1.64
N GLY A 79 10.54 17.86 -0.92
CA GLY A 79 10.62 18.52 0.39
C GLY A 79 10.08 17.68 1.55
N GLY A 80 9.98 16.35 1.36
CA GLY A 80 9.39 15.39 2.31
C GLY A 80 10.37 14.69 3.26
N GLY A 81 11.68 14.93 3.13
CA GLY A 81 12.74 14.16 3.83
C GLY A 81 13.19 12.92 3.04
N ASP A 82 14.32 12.35 3.45
CA ASP A 82 14.98 11.19 2.79
C ASP A 82 14.11 9.92 2.78
N PRO A 83 14.33 8.96 1.87
CA PRO A 83 13.60 7.71 1.86
C PRO A 83 13.95 6.96 3.13
N VAL A 84 12.94 6.68 3.94
CA VAL A 84 13.15 6.08 5.25
C VAL A 84 13.32 4.58 5.07
N GLY A 85 14.50 4.06 5.42
CA GLY A 85 14.67 2.62 5.61
C GLY A 85 13.75 2.15 6.73
N PHE A 86 13.24 0.92 6.70
CA PHE A 86 12.14 0.50 7.58
C PHE A 86 12.42 0.64 9.09
N GLY A 87 13.70 0.63 9.50
CA GLY A 87 14.10 0.90 10.89
C GLY A 87 13.72 2.30 11.40
N GLY A 88 13.49 3.28 10.51
CA GLY A 88 13.02 4.61 10.90
C GLY A 88 11.56 4.66 11.38
N PHE A 89 10.83 3.55 11.28
CA PHE A 89 9.47 3.39 11.82
C PHE A 89 9.44 2.61 13.14
N ALA A 90 10.59 2.25 13.71
CA ALA A 90 10.65 1.43 14.92
C ALA A 90 9.95 2.11 16.10
N GLY A 91 9.01 1.41 16.73
CA GLY A 91 8.25 1.92 17.88
C GLY A 91 7.10 2.88 17.52
N HIS A 92 6.85 3.14 16.25
CA HIS A 92 5.76 4.01 15.80
C HIS A 92 4.51 3.18 15.44
N PRO A 93 3.29 3.66 15.72
CA PRO A 93 2.06 2.97 15.32
C PRO A 93 1.77 3.21 13.83
N ILE A 94 2.35 2.37 12.97
CA ILE A 94 2.20 2.49 11.51
C ILE A 94 0.87 1.89 11.06
N ARG A 95 0.07 2.63 10.31
CA ARG A 95 -1.22 2.15 9.79
C ARG A 95 -1.10 1.77 8.32
N LEU A 96 -1.60 0.60 7.95
CA LEU A 96 -1.72 0.22 6.54
C LEU A 96 -2.91 0.95 5.91
N LEU A 97 -2.64 1.81 4.92
CA LEU A 97 -3.67 2.55 4.18
C LEU A 97 -4.23 1.71 3.02
N THR A 98 -3.41 0.85 2.44
CA THR A 98 -3.82 -0.01 1.33
C THR A 98 -4.72 -1.15 1.84
N PRO A 99 -5.94 -1.31 1.29
CA PRO A 99 -6.84 -2.39 1.70
C PRO A 99 -6.18 -3.78 1.57
N ALA A 100 -6.48 -4.69 2.49
CA ALA A 100 -5.90 -6.04 2.52
C ALA A 100 -6.14 -6.81 1.20
N THR A 101 -7.29 -6.59 0.56
CA THR A 101 -7.59 -7.11 -0.78
C THR A 101 -6.59 -6.59 -1.82
N THR A 102 -6.30 -5.29 -1.80
CA THR A 102 -5.32 -4.70 -2.72
C THR A 102 -3.90 -5.21 -2.44
N VAL A 103 -3.49 -5.34 -1.18
CA VAL A 103 -2.19 -5.94 -0.81
C VAL A 103 -2.06 -7.36 -1.38
N SER A 104 -3.13 -8.16 -1.27
CA SER A 104 -3.15 -9.53 -1.80
C SER A 104 -2.97 -9.55 -3.33
N VAL A 105 -3.58 -8.60 -4.04
CA VAL A 105 -3.46 -8.45 -5.50
C VAL A 105 -2.07 -7.95 -5.92
N LEU A 106 -1.47 -7.03 -5.15
CA LEU A 106 -0.09 -6.59 -5.38
C LEU A 106 0.90 -7.75 -5.22
N ARG A 107 0.72 -8.63 -4.22
CA ARG A 107 1.52 -9.85 -4.06
C ARG A 107 1.40 -10.83 -5.23
N GLN A 108 0.29 -10.80 -5.95
CA GLN A 108 0.12 -11.55 -7.20
C GLN A 108 0.79 -10.86 -8.40
N GLY A 109 1.59 -9.81 -8.20
CA GLY A 109 2.37 -9.12 -9.22
C GLY A 109 1.60 -8.03 -9.97
N TYR A 110 0.47 -7.55 -9.44
CA TYR A 110 -0.15 -6.34 -9.99
C TYR A 110 0.81 -5.17 -9.79
N GLN A 111 1.10 -4.43 -10.84
CA GLN A 111 1.99 -3.27 -10.78
C GLN A 111 1.16 -2.00 -10.95
N PRO A 112 1.05 -1.15 -9.91
CA PRO A 112 0.45 0.15 -10.07
C PRO A 112 1.32 1.02 -10.98
N VAL A 113 0.68 1.95 -11.69
CA VAL A 113 1.41 2.98 -12.44
C VAL A 113 1.93 4.00 -11.44
N TRP A 114 3.24 4.24 -11.48
CA TRP A 114 3.90 5.20 -10.61
C TRP A 114 3.99 6.58 -11.27
N HIS A 115 3.88 7.63 -10.46
CA HIS A 115 4.23 8.98 -10.90
C HIS A 115 5.75 9.06 -11.14
N PRO A 116 6.23 9.82 -12.16
CA PRO A 116 7.67 9.91 -12.45
C PRO A 116 8.54 10.34 -11.27
N SER A 117 8.02 11.13 -10.32
CA SER A 117 8.76 11.50 -9.10
C SER A 117 9.16 10.30 -8.24
N ALA A 118 8.47 9.17 -8.36
CA ALA A 118 8.79 7.96 -7.60
C ALA A 118 9.94 7.16 -8.23
N GLU A 119 10.40 7.55 -9.43
CA GLU A 119 11.64 7.04 -10.03
C GLU A 119 12.83 7.70 -9.31
N THR A 120 13.17 7.15 -8.15
CA THR A 120 14.38 7.48 -7.39
C THR A 120 15.59 6.76 -7.95
#